data_AF-A0A329L8D1-F1
#
_entry.id   AF-A0A329L8D1-F1
#
_cell.length_a   1.000
_cell.length_b   1.000
_cell.length_c   1.000
_cell.angle_alpha   90.00
_cell.angle_beta   90.00
_cell.angle_gamma   90.00
#
_symmetry.space_group_name_H-M   'P 1'
#
loop_
_entity.id
_entity.type
_entity.pdbx_description
1 polymer ?
#
loop_
_entity_poly.entity_id
_entity_poly.type
_entity_poly.pdbx_seq_one_letter_code
_entity_poly.pdbx_strand_id
1 'polypeptide(L)'
;MITTKTAISRNPQRRKWLGDERGISLVEILAAVTIMSIISVTLIGYFVSAMNKSSEQNKRIIAANLARQKAAEIREEYRMDSVKYQLLQDSFTPLTHMLEFNQTNDDQLVDLEGMEINGTRYHFEVQVDNDNSRRSEMASVTAAADRVDTYVLNMRISVYWGTDASNEAQKTSMESYIVRGW
;
A
#
# COMPACT_ATOMS: atom_id res chain seq x y z
N MET A 1 53.02 72.92 43.77
CA MET A 1 52.69 71.47 43.76
C MET A 1 51.18 71.37 43.95
N ILE A 2 50.43 71.24 42.84
CA ILE A 2 48.97 71.42 42.81
C ILE A 2 48.31 70.05 42.68
N THR A 3 47.40 69.80 43.61
CA THR A 3 46.56 68.62 43.75
C THR A 3 45.37 68.70 42.80
N THR A 4 45.11 67.66 42.01
CA THR A 4 43.81 67.47 41.34
C THR A 4 43.38 66.01 41.44
N LYS A 5 42.45 65.74 42.37
CA LYS A 5 41.66 64.51 42.44
C LYS A 5 40.46 64.66 41.52
N THR A 6 40.42 63.90 40.43
CA THR A 6 39.27 63.80 39.53
C THR A 6 38.28 62.79 40.10
N ALA A 7 37.11 63.26 40.55
CA ALA A 7 36.02 62.40 41.02
C ALA A 7 35.08 62.08 39.85
N ILE A 8 35.01 60.80 39.48
CA ILE A 8 34.06 60.29 38.48
C ILE A 8 32.75 59.98 39.20
N SER A 9 31.74 60.82 38.98
CA SER A 9 30.36 60.59 39.43
C SER A 9 29.74 59.44 38.64
N ARG A 10 29.51 58.29 39.29
CA ARG A 10 28.74 57.17 38.74
C ARG A 10 27.27 57.39 39.07
N ASN A 11 26.46 57.72 38.07
CA ASN A 11 25.01 57.85 38.18
C ASN A 11 24.35 56.46 38.27
N PRO A 12 23.76 56.05 39.42
CA PRO A 12 23.15 54.73 39.57
C PRO A 12 21.61 54.82 39.51
N GLN A 13 21.05 55.43 38.46
CA GLN A 13 19.60 55.59 38.32
C GLN A 13 19.00 54.98 37.03
N ARG A 14 19.42 53.76 36.67
CA ARG A 14 18.75 52.96 35.63
C ARG A 14 18.44 51.52 36.06
N ARG A 15 18.01 51.30 37.31
CA ARG A 15 17.66 49.95 37.83
C ARG A 15 16.40 49.94 38.71
N LYS A 16 15.34 50.63 38.31
CA LYS A 16 14.02 50.54 38.97
C LYS A 16 12.87 50.39 37.98
N TRP A 17 13.06 49.53 36.98
CA TRP A 17 11.98 49.09 36.08
C TRP A 17 11.87 47.55 36.02
N LEU A 18 12.16 46.91 37.16
CA LEU A 18 12.03 45.45 37.39
C LEU A 18 11.25 45.18 38.71
N GLY A 19 10.50 46.19 39.19
CA GLY A 19 9.96 46.20 40.56
C GLY A 19 8.55 45.66 40.72
N ASP A 20 7.84 45.36 39.63
CA ASP A 20 6.41 44.99 39.67
C ASP A 20 6.04 43.89 38.64
N GLU A 21 6.88 42.85 38.55
CA GLU A 21 6.78 41.76 37.56
C GLU A 21 5.79 40.64 37.93
N ARG A 22 5.18 40.70 39.14
CA ARG A 22 4.33 39.61 39.65
C ARG A 22 3.04 39.42 38.84
N GLY A 23 2.48 40.47 38.25
CA GLY A 23 1.29 40.39 37.38
C GLY A 23 1.63 39.99 35.93
N ILE A 24 2.81 40.37 35.45
CA ILE A 24 3.28 40.07 34.09
C ILE A 24 3.67 38.60 33.95
N SER A 25 4.26 38.01 35.00
CA SER A 25 4.66 36.59 35.03
C SER A 25 3.48 35.61 34.83
N LEU A 26 2.30 35.88 35.38
CA LEU A 26 1.14 34.98 35.22
C LEU A 26 0.61 35.01 33.79
N VAL A 27 0.55 36.19 33.18
CA VAL A 27 0.12 36.34 31.77
C VAL A 27 1.13 35.70 30.82
N GLU A 28 2.43 35.79 31.11
CA GLU A 28 3.49 35.15 30.33
C GLU A 28 3.40 33.63 30.38
N ILE A 29 3.19 33.05 31.57
CA ILE A 29 3.00 31.59 31.71
C ILE A 29 1.71 31.16 31.01
N LEU A 30 0.63 31.93 31.15
CA LEU A 30 -0.63 31.66 30.45
C LEU A 30 -0.42 31.67 28.93
N ALA A 31 0.31 32.66 28.40
CA ALA A 31 0.64 32.76 26.98
C ALA A 31 1.56 31.61 26.52
N ALA A 32 2.53 31.21 27.32
CA ALA A 32 3.39 30.08 27.00
C ALA A 32 2.61 28.75 26.95
N VAL A 33 1.71 28.53 27.92
CA VAL A 33 0.86 27.35 27.98
C VAL A 33 -0.14 27.33 26.82
N THR A 34 -0.73 28.47 26.44
CA THR A 34 -1.66 28.53 25.30
C THR A 34 -0.94 28.22 23.99
N ILE A 35 0.25 28.80 23.77
CA ILE A 35 1.07 28.52 22.58
C ILE A 35 1.48 27.04 22.56
N MET A 36 1.96 26.49 23.67
CA MET A 36 2.30 25.07 23.78
C MET A 36 1.11 24.15 23.52
N SER A 37 -0.08 24.52 24.00
CA SER A 37 -1.31 23.76 23.77
C SER A 37 -1.66 23.71 22.28
N ILE A 38 -1.57 24.84 21.57
CA ILE A 38 -1.83 24.91 20.13
C ILE A 38 -0.84 24.02 19.37
N ILE A 39 0.45 24.10 19.71
CA ILE A 39 1.50 23.28 19.08
C ILE A 39 1.27 21.79 19.35
N SER A 40 0.93 21.41 20.58
CA SER A 40 0.72 20.01 20.95
C SER A 40 -0.45 19.39 20.18
N VAL A 41 -1.59 20.09 20.09
CA VAL A 41 -2.76 19.61 19.35
C VAL A 41 -2.45 19.43 17.86
N THR A 42 -1.74 20.40 17.27
CA THR A 42 -1.36 20.30 15.85
C THR A 42 -0.40 19.14 15.60
N LEU A 43 0.60 18.92 16.45
CA LEU A 43 1.52 17.78 16.34
C LEU A 43 0.83 16.43 16.49
N ILE A 44 -0.11 16.28 17.43
CA ILE A 44 -0.90 15.06 17.59
C ILE A 44 -1.67 14.75 16.29
N GLY A 45 -2.26 15.77 15.66
CA GLY A 45 -2.94 15.61 14.38
C GLY A 45 -2.02 15.04 13.28
N TYR A 46 -0.79 15.57 13.18
CA TYR A 46 0.21 15.06 12.25
C TYR A 46 0.61 13.61 12.57
N PHE A 47 0.83 13.27 13.84
CA PHE A 47 1.20 11.91 14.22
C PHE A 47 0.11 10.90 13.93
N VAL A 48 -1.15 11.23 14.22
CA VAL A 48 -2.29 10.36 13.90
C VAL A 48 -2.39 10.12 12.39
N SER A 49 -2.23 11.18 11.58
CA SER A 49 -2.23 11.06 10.11
C SER A 49 -1.08 10.17 9.62
N ALA A 50 0.14 10.39 10.12
CA ALA A 50 1.31 9.60 9.77
C ALA A 50 1.16 8.12 10.19
N MET A 51 0.60 7.87 11.37
CA MET A 51 0.34 6.53 11.88
C MET A 51 -0.68 5.78 11.02
N ASN A 52 -1.78 6.44 10.63
CA ASN A 52 -2.77 5.86 9.73
C ASN A 52 -2.16 5.52 8.37
N LYS A 53 -1.34 6.42 7.82
CA LYS A 53 -0.62 6.17 6.57
C LYS A 53 0.35 4.99 6.72
N SER A 54 1.06 4.88 7.84
CA SER A 54 1.97 3.75 8.11
C SER A 54 1.23 2.42 8.22
N SER A 55 0.09 2.40 8.89
CA SER A 55 -0.77 1.21 8.98
C SER A 55 -1.25 0.76 7.61
N GLU A 56 -1.67 1.71 6.76
CA GLU A 56 -2.09 1.42 5.39
C GLU A 56 -0.94 0.86 4.53
N GLN A 57 0.27 1.42 4.65
CA GLN A 57 1.44 0.88 3.97
C GLN A 57 1.80 -0.53 4.45
N ASN A 58 1.64 -0.81 5.74
CA ASN A 58 1.86 -2.17 6.27
C ASN A 58 0.90 -3.18 5.63
N LYS A 59 -0.39 -2.84 5.49
CA LYS A 59 -1.37 -3.70 4.80
C LYS A 59 -1.00 -3.96 3.35
N ARG A 60 -0.53 -2.93 2.63
CA ARG A 60 -0.03 -3.07 1.25
C ARG A 60 1.16 -4.02 1.15
N ILE A 61 2.11 -3.93 2.06
CA ILE A 61 3.28 -4.83 2.10
C ILE A 61 2.83 -6.27 2.36
N ILE A 62 1.92 -6.47 3.31
CA ILE A 62 1.30 -7.76 3.60
C ILE A 62 0.62 -8.29 2.33
N ALA A 63 -0.31 -7.53 1.74
CA ALA A 63 -1.01 -7.90 0.51
C ALA A 63 -0.08 -8.29 -0.64
N ALA A 64 1.01 -7.53 -0.87
CA ALA A 64 2.01 -7.85 -1.87
C ALA A 64 2.71 -9.20 -1.60
N ASN A 65 3.02 -9.49 -0.33
CA ASN A 65 3.64 -10.76 0.04
C ASN A 65 2.65 -11.92 -0.09
N LEU A 66 1.38 -11.74 0.28
CA LEU A 66 0.35 -12.75 0.08
C LEU A 66 0.14 -13.02 -1.42
N ALA A 67 0.11 -11.97 -2.26
CA ALA A 67 0.04 -12.12 -3.71
C ALA A 67 1.19 -12.96 -4.26
N ARG A 68 2.44 -12.69 -3.80
CA ARG A 68 3.61 -13.48 -4.18
C ARG A 68 3.51 -14.94 -3.74
N GLN A 69 3.07 -15.19 -2.51
CA GLN A 69 2.90 -16.55 -2.00
C GLN A 69 1.85 -17.31 -2.80
N LYS A 70 0.69 -16.69 -3.08
CA LYS A 70 -0.34 -17.29 -3.94
C LYS A 70 0.12 -17.49 -5.37
N ALA A 71 0.89 -16.56 -5.94
CA ALA A 71 1.48 -16.74 -7.26
C ALA A 71 2.40 -17.95 -7.33
N ALA A 72 3.21 -18.17 -6.28
CA ALA A 72 4.09 -19.31 -6.18
C ALA A 72 3.32 -20.62 -5.97
N GLU A 73 2.29 -20.63 -5.13
CA GLU A 73 1.41 -21.77 -4.88
C GLU A 73 0.72 -22.24 -6.17
N ILE A 74 0.06 -21.32 -6.88
CA ILE A 74 -0.57 -21.59 -8.17
C ILE A 74 0.48 -22.09 -9.17
N ARG A 75 1.62 -21.39 -9.30
CA ARG A 75 2.66 -21.80 -10.25
C ARG A 75 3.15 -23.23 -9.98
N GLU A 76 3.35 -23.61 -8.73
CA GLU A 76 3.82 -24.95 -8.39
C GLU A 76 2.74 -26.01 -8.68
N GLU A 77 1.48 -25.73 -8.35
CA GLU A 77 0.38 -26.66 -8.62
C GLU A 77 0.23 -26.96 -10.12
N TYR A 78 0.31 -25.94 -10.98
CA TYR A 78 0.13 -26.10 -12.43
C TYR A 78 1.41 -26.47 -13.19
N ARG A 79 2.58 -26.42 -12.54
CA ARG A 79 3.85 -26.84 -13.15
C ARG A 79 3.96 -28.36 -13.24
N MET A 80 3.44 -29.10 -12.26
CA MET A 80 3.64 -30.56 -12.16
C MET A 80 2.59 -31.40 -12.87
N ASP A 81 1.43 -30.84 -13.16
CA ASP A 81 0.30 -31.56 -13.74
C ASP A 81 -0.04 -30.99 -15.12
N SER A 82 0.49 -31.63 -16.17
CA SER A 82 0.24 -31.23 -17.55
C SER A 82 -1.23 -31.28 -17.94
N VAL A 83 -2.05 -32.09 -17.24
CA VAL A 83 -3.49 -32.19 -17.46
C VAL A 83 -4.20 -30.99 -16.84
N LYS A 84 -3.83 -30.59 -15.62
CA LYS A 84 -4.36 -29.36 -15.00
C LYS A 84 -3.98 -28.09 -15.76
N TYR A 85 -2.78 -28.03 -16.33
CA TYR A 85 -2.39 -26.90 -17.18
C TYR A 85 -3.31 -26.77 -18.41
N GLN A 86 -3.64 -27.89 -19.05
CA GLN A 86 -4.58 -27.92 -20.18
C GLN A 86 -6.01 -27.57 -19.72
N LEU A 87 -6.48 -28.12 -18.60
CA LEU A 87 -7.79 -27.77 -18.03
C LEU A 87 -7.90 -26.29 -17.70
N LEU A 88 -6.82 -25.68 -17.18
CA LEU A 88 -6.78 -24.25 -16.88
C LEU A 88 -6.80 -23.43 -18.18
N GLN A 89 -6.03 -23.83 -19.19
CA GLN A 89 -6.06 -23.19 -20.51
C GLN A 89 -7.46 -23.31 -21.18
N ASP A 90 -8.11 -24.46 -21.05
CA ASP A 90 -9.41 -24.76 -21.63
C ASP A 90 -10.56 -24.07 -20.87
N SER A 91 -10.49 -23.97 -19.54
CA SER A 91 -11.48 -23.25 -18.71
C SER A 91 -11.52 -21.75 -19.01
N PHE A 92 -10.43 -21.22 -19.59
CA PHE A 92 -10.33 -19.84 -20.05
C PHE A 92 -10.56 -19.68 -21.56
N THR A 93 -11.13 -20.70 -22.23
CA THR A 93 -11.77 -20.55 -23.55
C THR A 93 -13.29 -20.44 -23.37
N PRO A 94 -14.00 -19.61 -24.15
CA PRO A 94 -15.43 -19.40 -23.96
C PRO A 94 -16.22 -20.57 -24.55
N LEU A 95 -16.19 -21.77 -23.95
CA LEU A 95 -17.17 -22.82 -24.23
C LEU A 95 -17.24 -23.89 -23.12
N THR A 96 -18.26 -23.73 -22.28
CA THR A 96 -19.14 -24.80 -21.76
C THR A 96 -18.49 -26.16 -21.45
N HIS A 97 -17.91 -26.34 -20.27
CA HIS A 97 -18.11 -27.58 -19.48
C HIS A 97 -17.71 -27.37 -18.01
N MET A 98 -18.55 -27.89 -17.12
CA MET A 98 -18.57 -27.66 -15.67
C MET A 98 -17.36 -28.26 -14.95
N LEU A 99 -16.51 -27.39 -14.41
CA LEU A 99 -16.01 -27.60 -13.05
C LEU A 99 -16.88 -26.70 -12.16
N GLU A 100 -17.60 -27.28 -11.21
CA GLU A 100 -18.37 -26.53 -10.21
C GLU A 100 -17.42 -25.68 -9.34
N PHE A 101 -17.06 -24.52 -9.84
CA PHE A 101 -16.81 -23.33 -9.04
C PHE A 101 -17.98 -22.41 -9.31
N ASN A 102 -18.81 -22.21 -8.29
CA ASN A 102 -20.08 -21.50 -8.36
C ASN A 102 -19.84 -20.02 -8.74
N GLN A 103 -19.82 -19.73 -10.05
CA GLN A 103 -19.62 -18.40 -10.61
C GLN A 103 -20.69 -18.09 -11.66
N THR A 104 -21.38 -16.98 -11.47
CA THR A 104 -22.23 -16.32 -12.46
C THR A 104 -21.41 -15.35 -13.30
N ASN A 105 -21.26 -15.68 -14.59
CA ASN A 105 -20.94 -14.84 -15.76
C ASN A 105 -20.56 -13.36 -15.52
N ASP A 106 -19.26 -13.09 -15.41
CA ASP A 106 -18.48 -12.01 -16.07
C ASP A 106 -17.01 -12.24 -15.68
N ASP A 107 -16.06 -12.26 -16.63
CA ASP A 107 -14.61 -12.47 -16.43
C ASP A 107 -14.20 -13.32 -15.22
N GLN A 108 -14.25 -14.65 -15.37
CA GLN A 108 -14.15 -15.64 -14.28
C GLN A 108 -13.17 -15.28 -13.15
N LEU A 109 -13.72 -14.68 -12.09
CA LEU A 109 -13.06 -14.27 -10.85
C LEU A 109 -13.05 -15.44 -9.89
N VAL A 110 -11.92 -16.14 -9.79
CA VAL A 110 -11.77 -17.15 -8.73
C VAL A 110 -11.53 -16.44 -7.40
N ASP A 111 -12.59 -16.26 -6.61
CA ASP A 111 -12.50 -15.78 -5.21
C ASP A 111 -11.96 -16.92 -4.34
N LEU A 112 -10.69 -16.80 -3.94
CA LEU A 112 -10.06 -17.76 -3.03
C LEU A 112 -10.37 -17.36 -1.59
N GLU A 113 -10.59 -18.36 -0.74
CA GLU A 113 -10.94 -18.17 0.67
C GLU A 113 -10.03 -17.13 1.34
N GLY A 114 -10.64 -16.06 1.85
CA GLY A 114 -9.91 -14.92 2.37
C GLY A 114 -9.10 -15.24 3.62
N MET A 115 -7.94 -14.62 3.77
CA MET A 115 -7.04 -14.83 4.92
C MET A 115 -7.15 -13.67 5.90
N GLU A 116 -7.25 -13.94 7.20
CA GLU A 116 -7.25 -12.91 8.23
C GLU A 116 -5.86 -12.76 8.88
N ILE A 117 -5.28 -11.56 8.77
CA ILE A 117 -4.01 -11.22 9.41
C ILE A 117 -4.19 -9.91 10.17
N ASN A 118 -3.89 -9.92 11.47
CA ASN A 118 -4.01 -8.76 12.36
C ASN A 118 -5.42 -8.11 12.33
N GLY A 119 -6.47 -8.92 12.29
CA GLY A 119 -7.86 -8.45 12.23
C GLY A 119 -8.25 -7.79 10.90
N THR A 120 -7.41 -7.88 9.87
CA THR A 120 -7.72 -7.46 8.51
C THR A 120 -7.89 -8.70 7.64
N ARG A 121 -9.06 -8.83 6.98
CA ARG A 121 -9.33 -9.89 6.01
C ARG A 121 -8.83 -9.47 4.64
N TYR A 122 -8.07 -10.37 4.01
CA TYR A 122 -7.53 -10.21 2.67
C TYR A 122 -8.29 -11.15 1.72
N HIS A 123 -8.75 -10.60 0.61
CA HIS A 123 -9.44 -11.34 -0.45
C HIS A 123 -8.53 -11.44 -1.67
N PHE A 124 -8.59 -12.56 -2.38
CA PHE A 124 -7.76 -12.82 -3.54
C PHE A 124 -8.62 -12.91 -4.78
N GLU A 125 -8.17 -12.25 -5.83
CA GLU A 125 -8.75 -12.31 -7.15
C GLU A 125 -7.64 -12.72 -8.11
N VAL A 126 -7.89 -13.79 -8.86
CA VAL A 126 -6.95 -14.28 -9.87
C VAL A 126 -7.60 -14.11 -11.24
N GLN A 127 -6.96 -13.30 -12.08
CA GLN A 127 -7.32 -13.12 -13.48
C GLN A 127 -6.25 -13.79 -14.33
N VAL A 128 -6.63 -14.69 -15.23
CA VAL A 128 -5.71 -15.30 -16.19
C VAL A 128 -6.03 -14.72 -17.55
N ASP A 129 -5.10 -13.98 -18.11
CA ASP A 129 -5.26 -13.36 -19.42
C ASP A 129 -4.78 -14.35 -20.49
N ASN A 130 -5.75 -14.88 -21.23
CA ASN A 130 -5.54 -15.68 -22.42
C ASN A 130 -5.85 -14.79 -23.64
N ASP A 131 -5.04 -13.75 -23.86
CA ASP A 131 -5.22 -12.82 -24.99
C ASP A 131 -4.96 -13.54 -26.32
N ASN A 132 -5.96 -14.32 -26.74
CA ASN A 132 -6.09 -14.92 -28.07
C ASN A 132 -6.61 -13.90 -29.09
N SER A 133 -7.02 -12.70 -28.65
CA SER A 133 -7.75 -11.73 -29.45
C SER A 133 -6.82 -10.89 -30.33
N ARG A 134 -5.67 -10.46 -29.78
CA ARG A 134 -4.59 -9.83 -30.59
C ARG A 134 -3.82 -10.84 -31.47
N ARG A 135 -4.09 -12.13 -31.26
CA ARG A 135 -3.43 -13.30 -31.84
C ARG A 135 -3.87 -13.58 -33.29
N SER A 136 -5.06 -13.13 -33.72
CA SER A 136 -5.58 -13.45 -35.07
C SER A 136 -5.06 -12.56 -36.20
N GLU A 137 -4.62 -11.31 -35.90
CA GLU A 137 -4.17 -10.38 -36.94
C GLU A 137 -2.68 -10.51 -37.30
N MET A 138 -1.83 -11.04 -36.40
CA MET A 138 -0.38 -11.23 -36.63
C MET A 138 0.05 -12.66 -36.95
N ALA A 139 -0.81 -13.66 -36.74
CA ALA A 139 -0.52 -15.08 -37.01
C ALA A 139 -0.33 -15.41 -38.51
N SER A 140 -0.62 -14.47 -39.42
CA SER A 140 -0.35 -14.64 -40.85
C SER A 140 1.12 -14.45 -41.25
N VAL A 141 1.98 -13.91 -40.37
CA VAL A 141 3.33 -13.45 -40.77
C VAL A 141 4.48 -14.29 -40.21
N THR A 142 4.35 -14.99 -39.07
CA THR A 142 5.50 -15.71 -38.49
C THR A 142 5.13 -16.99 -37.73
N ALA A 143 5.26 -18.15 -38.37
CA ALA A 143 5.00 -19.48 -37.77
C ALA A 143 5.91 -19.87 -36.58
N ALA A 144 6.87 -19.01 -36.20
CA ALA A 144 7.79 -19.23 -35.09
C ALA A 144 7.31 -18.61 -33.75
N ALA A 145 6.46 -17.57 -33.80
CA ALA A 145 5.90 -16.94 -32.59
C ALA A 145 4.84 -17.84 -31.92
N ASP A 146 4.13 -18.64 -32.73
CA ASP A 146 3.03 -19.52 -32.32
C ASP A 146 3.44 -20.59 -31.30
N ARG A 147 4.74 -20.96 -31.25
CA ARG A 147 5.23 -22.01 -30.36
C ARG A 147 5.60 -21.53 -28.97
N VAL A 148 6.05 -20.29 -28.77
CA VAL A 148 6.48 -19.80 -27.45
C VAL A 148 5.27 -19.51 -26.55
N ASP A 149 4.18 -19.02 -27.13
CA ASP A 149 2.94 -18.66 -26.44
C ASP A 149 2.04 -19.87 -26.12
N THR A 150 2.45 -21.09 -26.50
CA THR A 150 1.79 -22.33 -26.07
C THR A 150 2.23 -22.73 -24.65
N TYR A 151 3.36 -22.18 -24.16
CA TYR A 151 3.97 -22.59 -22.90
C TYR A 151 3.88 -21.55 -21.80
N VAL A 152 3.32 -20.37 -22.04
CA VAL A 152 3.27 -19.27 -21.07
C VAL A 152 1.82 -18.76 -20.93
N LEU A 153 1.30 -18.78 -19.70
CA LEU A 153 0.04 -18.13 -19.34
C LEU A 153 0.33 -16.91 -18.46
N ASN A 154 -0.27 -15.77 -18.80
CA ASN A 154 -0.20 -14.57 -17.98
C ASN A 154 -1.30 -14.61 -16.91
N MET A 155 -0.91 -14.38 -15.67
CA MET A 155 -1.81 -14.36 -14.53
C MET A 155 -1.58 -13.09 -13.72
N ARG A 156 -2.65 -12.36 -13.46
CA ARG A 156 -2.70 -11.24 -12.53
C ARG A 156 -3.39 -11.67 -11.25
N ILE A 157 -2.70 -11.55 -10.13
CA ILE A 157 -3.25 -11.78 -8.80
C ILE A 157 -3.45 -10.44 -8.13
N SER A 158 -4.69 -10.08 -7.84
CA SER A 158 -5.06 -8.91 -7.05
C SER A 158 -5.42 -9.34 -5.63
N VAL A 159 -4.90 -8.62 -4.64
CA VAL A 159 -5.23 -8.80 -3.23
C VAL A 159 -5.90 -7.55 -2.72
N TYR A 160 -7.08 -7.71 -2.13
CA TYR A 160 -7.87 -6.63 -1.56
C TYR A 160 -7.87 -6.72 -0.04
N TRP A 161 -7.88 -5.57 0.65
CA TRP A 161 -8.08 -5.52 2.09
C TRP A 161 -9.14 -4.48 2.47
N GLY A 162 -10.24 -4.92 3.07
CA GLY A 162 -11.35 -4.04 3.41
C GLY A 162 -12.69 -4.64 3.03
N THR A 163 -13.75 -3.85 3.17
CA THR A 163 -15.13 -4.29 2.89
C THR A 163 -15.52 -4.13 1.42
N ASP A 164 -14.86 -3.20 0.70
CA ASP A 164 -15.20 -2.86 -0.67
C ASP A 164 -14.09 -3.29 -1.63
N ALA A 165 -14.32 -4.38 -2.35
CA ALA A 165 -13.42 -4.85 -3.41
C ALA A 165 -13.30 -3.89 -4.59
N SER A 166 -14.20 -2.91 -4.72
CA SER A 166 -14.16 -1.86 -5.75
C SER A 166 -13.14 -0.76 -5.45
N ASN A 167 -12.57 -0.72 -4.24
CA ASN A 167 -11.65 0.32 -3.84
C ASN A 167 -10.22 0.01 -4.30
N GLU A 168 -9.81 0.60 -5.41
CA GLU A 168 -8.45 0.51 -5.96
C GLU A 168 -7.36 0.98 -4.96
N ALA A 169 -7.69 1.85 -3.99
CA ALA A 169 -6.73 2.25 -2.97
C ALA A 169 -6.37 1.12 -1.99
N GLN A 170 -7.23 0.11 -1.90
CA GLN A 170 -7.14 -1.06 -1.03
C GLN A 170 -6.84 -2.34 -1.82
N LYS A 171 -6.19 -2.18 -2.98
CA LYS A 171 -5.81 -3.26 -3.88
C LYS A 171 -4.30 -3.27 -4.07
N THR A 172 -3.74 -4.45 -4.18
CA THR A 172 -2.37 -4.66 -4.66
C THR A 172 -2.37 -5.80 -5.65
N SER A 173 -1.98 -5.50 -6.89
CA SER A 173 -1.91 -6.48 -7.95
C SER A 173 -0.48 -6.86 -8.26
N MET A 174 -0.28 -8.13 -8.60
CA MET A 174 0.98 -8.66 -9.08
C MET A 174 0.73 -9.45 -10.36
N GLU A 175 1.55 -9.19 -11.38
CA GLU A 175 1.58 -9.98 -12.60
C GLU A 175 2.61 -11.10 -12.47
N SER A 176 2.25 -12.27 -12.96
CA SER A 176 3.04 -13.49 -12.88
C SER A 176 2.78 -14.35 -14.11
N TYR A 177 3.78 -15.12 -14.50
CA TYR A 177 3.68 -16.07 -15.60
C TYR A 177 3.73 -17.49 -15.08
N ILE A 178 2.92 -18.36 -15.67
CA ILE A 178 3.00 -19.81 -15.48
C ILE A 178 3.64 -20.38 -16.74
N VAL A 179 4.74 -21.11 -16.56
CA VAL A 179 5.44 -21.78 -17.67
C VAL A 179 5.20 -23.27 -17.58
N ARG A 180 4.74 -23.89 -18.66
CA ARG A 180 4.56 -25.35 -18.74
C ARG A 180 5.92 -26.05 -18.62
N GLY A 181 6.04 -26.96 -17.67
CA GLY A 181 7.21 -27.82 -17.52
C GLY A 181 7.36 -28.78 -18.71
N TRP A 182 8.59 -28.94 -19.19
CA TRP A 182 8.99 -29.95 -20.18
C TRP A 182 9.19 -31.33 -19.54
#